data_AF-A0A439JJP9-F1
#
_entry.id   AF-A0A439JJP9-F1
#
_cell.length_a   1.000
_cell.length_b   1.000
_cell.length_c   1.000
_cell.angle_alpha   90.00
_cell.angle_beta   90.00
_cell.angle_gamma   90.00
#
_symmetry.space_group_name_H-M   'P 1'
#
loop_
_entity.id
_entity.type
_entity.pdbx_description
1 polymer ?
#
loop_
_entity_poly.entity_id
_entity_poly.type
_entity_poly.pdbx_seq_one_letter_code
_entity_poly.pdbx_strand_id
1 'polypeptide(L)'
;TPQQIDRVFSDFGWPMGPFQMGDLAGLDIGWRNRKARGETAMIADTLCEQGHFGQKTGRGFYLYENGSRTPAPNPEVEALIRD
;
A
#
# COMPACT_ATOMS: atom_id res chain seq x y z
N THR A 1 -3.81 -7.75 8.47
CA THR A 1 -4.08 -6.99 7.22
C THR A 1 -3.48 -5.60 7.32
N PRO A 2 -3.30 -4.85 6.22
CA PRO A 2 -2.78 -3.49 6.25
C PRO A 2 -3.57 -2.57 7.19
N GLN A 3 -4.90 -2.72 7.20
CA GLN A 3 -5.84 -1.99 8.06
C GLN A 3 -5.51 -2.18 9.54
N GLN A 4 -5.23 -3.42 9.95
CA GLN A 4 -4.93 -3.72 11.35
C GLN A 4 -3.63 -3.07 11.80
N ILE A 5 -2.60 -3.10 10.94
CA ILE A 5 -1.31 -2.48 11.24
C ILE A 5 -1.47 -0.96 11.28
N ASP A 6 -2.07 -0.35 10.26
CA ASP A 6 -2.30 1.09 10.24
C ASP A 6 -3.17 1.56 11.42
N ARG A 7 -4.10 0.72 11.88
CA ARG A 7 -4.91 0.99 13.06
C ARG A 7 -4.06 1.08 14.33
N VAL A 8 -3.09 0.19 14.52
CA VAL A 8 -2.17 0.25 15.68
C VAL A 8 -1.39 1.56 15.70
N PHE A 9 -0.90 2.05 14.55
CA PHE A 9 -0.17 3.31 14.48
C PHE A 9 -1.06 4.52 14.76
N SER A 10 -2.26 4.55 14.20
CA SER A 10 -3.24 5.62 14.46
C SER A 10 -3.73 5.64 15.91
N ASP A 11 -3.98 4.48 16.51
CA ASP A 11 -4.33 4.37 17.93
C ASP A 11 -3.17 4.81 18.85
N PHE A 12 -1.92 4.62 18.41
CA PHE A 12 -0.73 5.14 19.08
C PHE A 12 -0.59 6.68 18.96
N GLY A 13 -1.37 7.33 18.10
CA GLY A 13 -1.40 8.79 17.93
C GLY A 13 -0.67 9.30 16.68
N TRP A 14 -0.28 8.42 15.76
CA TRP A 14 0.25 8.86 14.47
C TRP A 14 -0.88 9.32 13.54
N PRO A 15 -0.64 10.31 12.67
CA PRO A 15 -1.67 10.83 11.77
C PRO A 15 -2.12 9.81 10.72
N MET A 16 -1.28 8.83 10.39
CA MET A 16 -1.58 7.75 9.46
C MET A 16 -0.64 6.57 9.68
N GLY A 17 -1.09 5.38 9.26
CA GLY A 17 -0.26 4.17 9.30
C GLY A 17 0.71 4.04 8.11
N PRO A 18 1.68 3.12 8.21
CA PRO A 18 2.72 2.95 7.20
C PRO A 18 2.19 2.54 5.83
N PHE A 19 1.12 1.75 5.72
CA PHE A 19 0.58 1.32 4.43
C PHE A 19 -0.14 2.47 3.72
N GLN A 20 -0.98 3.21 4.45
CA GLN A 20 -1.61 4.41 3.93
C GLN A 20 -0.57 5.47 3.53
N MET A 21 0.53 5.59 4.28
CA MET A 21 1.65 6.48 3.95
C MET A 21 2.37 6.02 2.69
N GLY A 22 2.61 4.72 2.52
CA GLY A 22 3.21 4.15 1.32
C GLY A 22 2.39 4.44 0.06
N ASP A 23 1.07 4.27 0.13
CA ASP A 23 0.16 4.60 -0.96
C ASP A 23 0.09 6.10 -1.26
N LEU A 24 0.28 6.94 -0.24
CA LEU A 24 0.39 8.39 -0.42
C LEU A 24 1.69 8.78 -1.14
N ALA A 25 2.82 8.21 -0.74
CA ALA A 25 4.13 8.51 -1.31
C ALA A 25 4.30 7.97 -2.74
N GLY A 26 3.75 6.78 -3.01
CA GLY A 26 3.91 6.06 -4.26
C GLY A 26 4.73 4.79 -4.08
N LEU A 27 4.10 3.62 -4.28
CA LEU A 27 4.75 2.32 -4.08
C LEU A 27 5.88 2.06 -5.09
N ASP A 28 5.81 2.66 -6.28
CA ASP A 28 6.81 2.54 -7.34
C ASP A 28 8.17 3.12 -6.94
N ILE A 29 8.22 4.11 -6.05
CA ILE A 29 9.48 4.65 -5.52
C ILE A 29 10.21 3.58 -4.72
N GLY A 30 9.50 2.93 -3.79
CA GLY A 30 10.04 1.83 -3.00
C GLY A 30 10.43 0.64 -3.86
N TRP A 31 9.60 0.30 -4.86
CA TRP A 31 9.85 -0.79 -5.79
C TRP A 31 11.13 -0.60 -6.61
N ARG A 32 11.35 0.60 -7.17
CA ARG A 32 12.59 0.91 -7.89
C ARG A 32 13.83 0.80 -7.01
N ASN A 33 13.75 1.28 -5.77
CA ASN A 33 14.85 1.17 -4.81
C ASN A 33 15.15 -0.29 -4.45
N ARG A 34 14.12 -1.11 -4.18
CA ARG A 34 14.26 -2.55 -3.93
C ARG A 34 14.91 -3.26 -5.11
N LYS A 35 14.43 -3.03 -6.33
CA LYS A 35 15.03 -3.58 -7.56
C LYS A 35 16.51 -3.21 -7.71
N ALA A 36 16.87 -1.96 -7.44
CA ALA A 36 18.26 -1.52 -7.53
C ALA A 36 19.17 -2.18 -6.48
N ARG A 37 18.61 -2.58 -5.33
CA ARG A 37 19.31 -3.28 -4.24
C ARG A 37 19.28 -4.81 -4.35
N GLY A 38 18.53 -5.36 -5.31
CA GLY A 38 18.27 -6.80 -5.38
C GLY A 38 17.38 -7.30 -4.23
N GLU A 39 16.64 -6.41 -3.58
CA GLU A 39 15.69 -6.73 -2.51
C GLU A 39 14.30 -7.00 -3.10
N THR A 40 13.48 -7.76 -2.37
CA THR A 40 12.10 -8.06 -2.76
C THR A 40 11.15 -7.91 -1.59
N ALA A 41 9.92 -7.50 -1.91
CA ALA A 41 8.80 -7.44 -0.98
C ALA A 41 7.56 -7.94 -1.71
N MET A 42 7.31 -9.25 -1.64
CA MET A 42 6.33 -9.98 -2.45
C MET A 42 5.02 -9.19 -2.71
N ILE A 43 4.28 -8.84 -1.66
CA ILE A 43 3.00 -8.12 -1.79
C ILE A 43 3.18 -6.75 -2.47
N ALA A 44 4.14 -5.95 -2.01
CA ALA A 44 4.36 -4.60 -2.53
C ALA A 44 4.86 -4.61 -3.98
N ASP A 45 5.66 -5.62 -4.35
CA ASP A 45 6.20 -5.79 -5.68
C ASP A 45 5.12 -6.28 -6.65
N THR A 46 4.28 -7.25 -6.25
CA THR A 46 3.12 -7.71 -7.04
C THR A 46 2.17 -6.54 -7.34
N LEU A 47 1.87 -5.70 -6.34
CA LEU A 47 1.06 -4.50 -6.56
C LEU A 47 1.71 -3.56 -7.59
N CYS A 48 3.02 -3.31 -7.48
CA CYS A 48 3.72 -2.45 -8.43
C CYS A 48 3.78 -3.04 -9.84
N GLU A 49 3.93 -4.36 -9.97
CA GLU A 49 3.90 -5.06 -11.25
C GLU A 49 2.54 -4.97 -11.95
N GLN A 50 1.45 -4.88 -11.19
CA GLN A 50 0.10 -4.62 -11.66
C GLN A 50 -0.20 -3.13 -11.91
N GLY A 51 0.78 -2.24 -11.70
CA GLY A 51 0.61 -0.79 -11.85
C GLY A 51 -0.16 -0.14 -10.69
N HIS A 52 -0.24 -0.80 -9.54
CA HIS A 52 -0.95 -0.32 -8.35
C HIS A 52 0.04 0.45 -7.48
N PHE A 53 0.09 1.77 -7.65
CA PHE A 53 1.10 2.63 -7.04
C PHE A 53 0.57 3.47 -5.87
N GLY A 54 -0.66 3.24 -5.41
CA GLY A 54 -1.31 3.97 -4.34
C GLY A 54 -2.29 5.05 -4.84
N GLN A 55 -2.35 6.18 -4.13
CA GLN A 55 -3.36 7.23 -4.35
C GLN A 55 -3.34 7.79 -5.78
N LYS A 56 -2.14 7.91 -6.39
CA LYS A 56 -2.00 8.45 -7.75
C LYS A 56 -2.60 7.59 -8.85
N THR A 57 -2.77 6.28 -8.60
CA THR A 57 -3.41 5.32 -9.50
C THR A 57 -4.80 4.89 -9.02
N GLY A 58 -5.27 5.45 -7.90
CA GLY A 58 -6.53 5.05 -7.26
C GLY A 58 -6.49 3.69 -6.56
N ARG A 59 -5.33 3.02 -6.53
CA ARG A 59 -5.18 1.63 -6.06
C ARG A 59 -3.74 1.33 -5.63
N GLY A 60 -3.59 0.69 -4.48
CA GLY A 60 -2.34 0.24 -3.87
C GLY A 60 -2.64 -0.78 -2.78
N PHE A 61 -2.09 -0.62 -1.58
CA PHE A 61 -2.52 -1.38 -0.40
C PHE A 61 -4.00 -1.15 -0.08
N TYR A 62 -4.51 0.02 -0.43
CA TYR A 62 -5.91 0.41 -0.34
C TYR A 62 -6.48 0.80 -1.72
N LEU A 63 -7.80 0.82 -1.80
CA LEU A 63 -8.54 1.42 -2.91
C LEU A 63 -8.89 2.87 -2.57
N TYR A 64 -8.82 3.73 -3.58
CA TYR A 64 -9.10 5.16 -3.49
C TYR A 64 -10.14 5.53 -4.55
N GLU A 65 -11.41 5.48 -4.18
CA GLU A 65 -12.53 5.69 -5.10
C GLU A 65 -12.78 7.17 -5.38
N ASN A 66 -13.16 7.50 -6.62
CA ASN A 66 -13.62 8.84 -7.02
C ASN A 66 -12.66 10.00 -6.66
N GLY A 67 -11.35 9.74 -6.62
CA GLY A 67 -10.35 10.73 -6.22
C GLY A 67 -10.34 11.03 -4.72
N SER A 68 -11.10 10.29 -3.91
CA SER A 68 -11.04 10.34 -2.45
C SER A 68 -9.69 9.86 -1.95
N ARG A 69 -9.17 10.52 -0.92
CA ARG A 69 -7.95 10.10 -0.20
C ARG A 69 -8.27 9.16 0.96
N THR A 70 -9.54 8.79 1.11
CA THR A 70 -10.00 7.86 2.14
C THR A 70 -9.63 6.44 1.72
N PRO A 71 -8.84 5.71 2.51
CA PRO A 71 -8.44 4.34 2.18
C PRO A 71 -9.62 3.38 2.37
N ALA A 72 -10.03 2.70 1.30
CA ALA A 72 -10.94 1.57 1.36
C ALA A 72 -10.15 0.24 1.31
N PRO A 73 -10.59 -0.83 1.99
CA PRO A 73 -9.93 -2.12 1.90
C PRO A 73 -9.79 -2.61 0.46
N ASN A 74 -8.62 -3.17 0.12
CA ASN A 74 -8.37 -3.79 -1.17
C ASN A 74 -8.49 -5.33 -1.04
N PRO A 75 -9.54 -5.98 -1.57
CA PRO A 75 -9.71 -7.42 -1.50
C PRO A 75 -8.57 -8.22 -2.17
N GLU A 76 -7.93 -7.66 -3.20
CA GLU A 76 -6.79 -8.30 -3.87
C GLU A 76 -5.60 -8.43 -2.91
N VAL A 77 -5.36 -7.41 -2.09
CA VAL A 77 -4.30 -7.43 -1.07
C VAL A 77 -4.63 -8.44 0.03
N GLU A 78 -5.90 -8.56 0.41
CA GLU A 78 -6.30 -9.58 1.37
C GLU A 78 -6.11 -11.00 0.83
N ALA A 79 -6.37 -11.23 -0.46
CA ALA A 79 -6.08 -12.51 -1.11
C ALA A 79 -4.57 -12.79 -1.12
N LEU A 80 -3.74 -11.81 -1.54
CA LEU A 80 -2.28 -11.93 -1.55
C LEU A 80 -1.64 -12.19 -0.17
N ILE A 81 -2.32 -11.82 0.92
CA ILE A 81 -1.84 -12.08 2.29
C ILE A 81 -2.22 -13.49 2.76
N ARG A 82 -3.28 -14.07 2.22
CA ARG A 82 -3.79 -15.40 2.61
C ARG A 82 -3.12 -16.54 1.85
N ASP A 83 -2.66 -16.26 0.63
CA ASP A 83 -1.88 -17.17 -0.21
C ASP A 83 -0.43 -17.33 0.31
#